data_AF-A0A7C4C9X7-F1
#
_entry.id   AF-A0A7C4C9X7-F1
#
_cell.length_a   1.000
_cell.length_b   1.000
_cell.length_c   1.000
_cell.angle_alpha   90.00
_cell.angle_beta   90.00
_cell.angle_gamma   90.00
#
_symmetry.space_group_name_H-M   'P 1'
#
loop_
_entity.id
_entity.type
_entity.pdbx_description
1 polymer ?
#
loop_
_entity_poly.entity_id
_entity_poly.type
_entity_poly.pdbx_seq_one_letter_code
_entity_poly.pdbx_strand_id
1 'polypeptide(L)'
;MRESDSLDAEPQPTGGANRMLLALGLLIASAASLSWLGVYAATDALIGAEAIAPFPQSNDPRPRWLVWSFGALFLGGLLLGGAFRYLSRRQLRTIDAMNE
;
A
#
# COMPACT_ATOMS: atom_id res chain seq x y z
N MET A 1 43.37 7.13 -34.37
CA MET A 1 42.18 7.93 -34.01
C MET A 1 41.13 6.92 -33.54
N ARG A 2 41.17 6.57 -32.25
CA ARG A 2 40.46 7.20 -31.10
C ARG A 2 38.99 6.74 -31.10
N GLU A 3 38.67 5.60 -30.45
CA GLU A 3 38.28 5.54 -29.02
C GLU A 3 37.21 6.57 -28.63
N SER A 4 36.00 6.46 -29.19
CA SER A 4 34.87 7.30 -28.74
C SER A 4 33.49 6.66 -28.94
N ASP A 5 33.38 5.33 -28.84
CA ASP A 5 32.09 4.62 -29.06
C ASP A 5 31.61 3.83 -27.82
N SER A 6 32.01 4.25 -26.61
CA SER A 6 31.73 3.47 -25.39
C SER A 6 31.32 4.30 -24.16
N LEU A 7 30.76 5.50 -24.32
CA LEU A 7 30.46 6.38 -23.17
C LEU A 7 28.98 6.74 -22.97
N ASP A 8 28.04 6.05 -23.60
CA ASP A 8 26.61 6.28 -23.33
C ASP A 8 25.89 4.99 -22.89
N ALA A 9 26.58 4.14 -22.12
CA ALA A 9 25.88 3.19 -21.25
C ALA A 9 25.24 3.98 -20.10
N GLU A 10 24.15 4.68 -20.41
CA GLU A 10 23.28 5.29 -19.40
C GLU A 10 22.95 4.18 -18.40
N PRO A 11 23.29 4.33 -17.10
CA PRO A 11 23.00 3.30 -16.13
C PRO A 11 21.48 3.14 -16.05
N GLN A 12 20.96 2.07 -16.65
CA GLN A 12 19.55 1.72 -16.52
C GLN A 12 19.22 1.74 -15.02
N PRO A 13 18.14 2.43 -14.60
CA PRO A 13 17.75 2.46 -13.21
C PRO A 13 17.29 1.06 -12.79
N THR A 14 18.22 0.25 -12.29
CA THR A 14 17.99 -1.07 -11.70
C THR A 14 17.17 -1.01 -10.40
N GLY A 15 16.68 0.18 -10.01
CA GLY A 15 15.99 0.46 -8.75
C GLY A 15 14.48 0.14 -8.71
N GLY A 16 13.90 -0.41 -9.77
CA GLY A 16 12.45 -0.68 -9.82
C GLY A 16 11.96 -1.65 -8.74
N ALA A 17 12.72 -2.73 -8.49
CA ALA A 17 12.38 -3.71 -7.45
C ALA A 17 12.47 -3.12 -6.03
N ASN A 18 13.51 -2.32 -5.78
CA ASN A 18 13.72 -1.71 -4.45
C ASN A 18 12.61 -0.71 -4.11
N ARG A 19 12.19 0.12 -5.08
CA ARG A 19 11.07 1.05 -4.89
C ARG A 19 9.74 0.34 -4.64
N MET A 20 9.51 -0.79 -5.30
CA MET A 20 8.30 -1.59 -5.09
C MET A 20 8.27 -2.22 -3.69
N LEU A 21 9.41 -2.73 -3.20
CA LEU A 21 9.52 -3.26 -1.84
C LEU A 21 9.30 -2.17 -0.78
N LEU A 22 9.88 -0.99 -0.98
CA LEU A 22 9.66 0.17 -0.10
C LEU A 22 8.19 0.60 -0.09
N ALA A 23 7.53 0.65 -1.24
CA ALA A 23 6.11 0.99 -1.33
C ALA A 23 5.23 -0.07 -0.63
N LEU A 24 5.56 -1.36 -0.76
CA LEU A 24 4.87 -2.43 -0.03
C LEU A 24 5.08 -2.30 1.49
N GLY A 25 6.33 -2.07 1.91
CA GLY A 25 6.65 -1.88 3.33
C GLY A 25 5.89 -0.70 3.93
N LEU A 26 5.85 0.43 3.22
CA LEU A 26 5.10 1.61 3.63
C LEU A 26 3.59 1.36 3.66
N LEU A 27 3.06 0.64 2.67
CA LEU A 27 1.65 0.25 2.63
C LEU A 27 1.27 -0.63 3.82
N ILE A 28 2.09 -1.64 4.13
CA ILE A 28 1.86 -2.54 5.28
C ILE A 28 1.91 -1.74 6.58
N ALA A 29 2.95 -0.92 6.77
CA ALA A 29 3.11 -0.11 7.98
C ALA A 29 1.94 0.87 8.16
N SER A 30 1.53 1.54 7.09
CA SER A 30 0.40 2.48 7.11
C SER A 30 -0.92 1.77 7.39
N ALA A 31 -1.21 0.67 6.69
CA ALA A 31 -2.42 -0.12 6.90
C ALA A 31 -2.50 -0.68 8.32
N ALA A 32 -1.38 -1.17 8.87
CA ALA A 32 -1.29 -1.66 10.25
C ALA A 32 -1.55 -0.52 11.25
N SER A 33 -0.94 0.64 11.04
CA SER A 33 -1.10 1.81 11.91
C SER A 33 -2.54 2.32 11.92
N LEU A 34 -3.15 2.46 10.73
CA LEU A 34 -4.53 2.92 10.58
C LEU A 34 -5.54 1.92 11.12
N SER A 35 -5.33 0.61 10.89
CA SER A 35 -6.17 -0.44 11.43
C SER A 35 -6.14 -0.46 12.96
N TRP A 36 -4.94 -0.37 13.55
CA TRP A 36 -4.78 -0.31 15.00
C TRP A 36 -5.44 0.95 15.58
N LEU A 37 -5.21 2.11 14.97
CA LEU A 37 -5.78 3.38 15.42
C LEU A 37 -7.32 3.38 15.33
N GLY A 38 -7.86 2.84 14.23
CA GLY A 38 -9.30 2.74 14.02
C GLY A 38 -10.00 1.78 14.99
N VAL A 39 -9.31 0.74 15.46
CA VAL A 39 -9.94 -0.30 16.30
C VAL A 39 -9.63 -0.15 17.78
N TYR A 40 -8.50 0.42 18.16
CA TYR A 40 -8.18 0.64 19.58
C TYR A 40 -8.44 2.08 19.98
N ALA A 41 -7.84 3.05 19.27
CA ALA A 41 -7.97 4.45 19.67
C ALA A 41 -9.41 4.97 19.52
N ALA A 42 -10.10 4.62 18.43
CA ALA A 42 -11.50 5.01 18.26
C ALA A 42 -12.38 4.39 19.35
N THR A 43 -12.22 3.09 19.61
CA THR A 43 -13.09 2.37 20.54
C THR A 43 -12.83 2.77 21.99
N ASP A 44 -11.57 3.01 22.36
CA ASP A 44 -11.22 3.56 23.67
C ASP A 44 -11.75 4.99 23.83
N ALA A 45 -11.74 5.82 22.77
CA ALA A 45 -12.35 7.14 22.79
C ALA A 45 -13.87 7.09 22.96
N LEU A 46 -14.56 6.14 22.30
CA LEU A 46 -16.01 5.95 22.48
C LEU A 46 -16.36 5.46 23.89
N ILE A 47 -15.55 4.56 24.47
CA ILE A 47 -15.73 4.11 25.86
C ILE A 47 -15.52 5.30 26.82
N GLY A 48 -14.48 6.10 26.60
CA GLY A 48 -14.19 7.29 27.41
C GLY A 48 -15.27 8.38 27.30
N ALA A 49 -15.98 8.44 26.18
CA ALA A 49 -17.13 9.32 25.98
C ALA A 49 -18.46 8.74 26.51
N GLU A 50 -18.43 7.58 27.18
CA GLU A 50 -19.60 6.80 27.62
C GLU A 50 -20.60 6.46 26.49
N ALA A 51 -20.17 6.56 25.23
CA ALA A 51 -21.01 6.27 24.07
C ALA A 51 -21.24 4.76 23.91
N ILE A 52 -20.33 3.92 24.41
CA ILE A 52 -20.43 2.47 24.43
C ILE A 52 -19.93 1.91 25.77
N ALA A 53 -20.46 0.74 26.16
CA ALA A 53 -20.01 0.04 27.34
C ALA A 53 -18.62 -0.61 27.13
N PRO A 54 -17.79 -0.73 28.18
CA PRO A 54 -16.53 -1.45 28.11
C PRO A 54 -16.73 -2.92 27.74
N PHE A 55 -15.87 -3.45 26.86
CA PHE A 55 -15.95 -4.86 26.49
C PHE A 55 -15.46 -5.77 27.62
N PRO A 56 -16.11 -6.94 27.83
CA PRO A 56 -15.66 -7.92 28.81
C PRO A 56 -14.34 -8.57 28.37
N GLN A 57 -13.40 -8.76 29.31
CA GLN A 57 -12.10 -9.40 29.04
C GLN A 57 -12.22 -10.82 28.46
N SER A 58 -13.32 -11.52 28.72
CA SER A 58 -13.55 -12.87 28.21
C SER A 58 -13.91 -12.93 26.72
N ASN A 59 -14.35 -11.82 26.13
CA ASN A 59 -14.80 -11.79 24.73
C ASN A 59 -14.62 -10.40 24.11
N ASP A 60 -13.36 -10.00 23.92
CA ASP A 60 -13.02 -8.74 23.27
C ASP A 60 -13.15 -8.88 21.73
N PRO A 61 -14.03 -8.12 21.05
CA PRO A 61 -14.18 -8.18 19.59
C PRO A 61 -13.07 -7.43 18.84
N ARG A 62 -12.31 -6.55 19.52
CA ARG A 62 -11.31 -5.66 18.90
C ARG A 62 -10.24 -6.41 18.09
N PRO A 63 -9.63 -7.52 18.56
CA PRO A 63 -8.63 -8.23 17.77
C PRO A 63 -9.17 -8.76 16.43
N ARG A 64 -10.43 -9.18 16.40
CA ARG A 64 -11.08 -9.65 15.16
C ARG A 64 -11.26 -8.48 14.21
N TRP A 65 -11.80 -7.36 14.69
CA TRP A 65 -12.00 -6.16 13.86
C TRP A 65 -10.69 -5.58 13.34
N LEU A 66 -9.60 -5.68 14.10
CA LEU A 66 -8.27 -5.29 13.64
C LEU A 66 -7.85 -6.13 12.43
N VAL A 67 -7.96 -7.46 12.51
CA VAL A 67 -7.59 -8.33 11.37
C VAL A 67 -8.45 -8.04 10.14
N TRP A 68 -9.76 -7.87 10.31
CA TRP A 68 -10.67 -7.54 9.20
C TRP A 68 -10.36 -6.18 8.57
N SER A 69 -10.15 -5.14 9.38
CA SER A 69 -9.83 -3.79 8.89
C SER A 69 -8.45 -3.71 8.24
N PHE A 70 -7.44 -4.36 8.81
CA PHE A 70 -6.12 -4.50 8.20
C PHE A 70 -6.22 -5.19 6.84
N GLY A 71 -6.90 -6.35 6.78
CA GLY A 71 -7.12 -7.09 5.55
C GLY A 71 -7.82 -6.25 4.48
N ALA A 72 -8.86 -5.51 4.86
CA ALA A 72 -9.59 -4.63 3.97
C ALA A 72 -8.72 -3.49 3.42
N LEU A 73 -7.95 -2.81 4.27
CA LEU A 73 -7.05 -1.72 3.87
C LEU A 73 -5.92 -2.22 2.97
N PHE A 74 -5.29 -3.33 3.36
CA PHE A 74 -4.20 -3.92 2.60
C PHE A 74 -4.66 -4.41 1.22
N LEU A 75 -5.77 -5.14 1.17
CA LEU A 75 -6.35 -5.60 -0.09
C LEU A 75 -6.80 -4.43 -0.96
N GLY A 76 -7.41 -3.40 -0.37
CA GLY A 76 -7.77 -2.18 -1.07
C GLY A 76 -6.57 -1.49 -1.73
N GLY A 77 -5.46 -1.37 -0.99
CA GLY A 77 -4.20 -0.83 -1.52
C GLY A 77 -3.62 -1.67 -2.65
N LEU A 78 -3.64 -2.99 -2.54
CA LEU A 78 -3.19 -3.91 -3.60
C LEU A 78 -4.04 -3.81 -4.87
N LEU A 79 -5.36 -3.78 -4.71
CA LEU A 79 -6.29 -3.65 -5.84
C LEU A 79 -6.11 -2.32 -6.56
N LEU A 80 -5.98 -1.23 -5.80
CA LEU A 80 -5.78 0.10 -6.35
C LEU A 80 -4.44 0.19 -7.09
N GLY A 81 -3.35 -0.28 -6.47
CA GLY A 81 -2.02 -0.33 -7.11
C GLY A 81 -2.02 -1.20 -8.37
N GLY A 82 -2.70 -2.35 -8.33
CA GLY A 82 -2.90 -3.23 -9.48
C GLY A 82 -3.68 -2.56 -10.61
N ALA A 83 -4.74 -1.84 -10.29
CA ALA A 83 -5.54 -1.09 -11.26
C ALA A 83 -4.72 0.02 -11.93
N PHE A 84 -3.96 0.80 -11.16
CA PHE A 84 -3.05 1.81 -11.72
C PHE A 84 -1.99 1.19 -12.63
N ARG A 85 -1.42 0.05 -12.24
CA ARG A 85 -0.44 -0.66 -13.07
C ARG A 85 -1.06 -1.20 -14.35
N TYR A 86 -2.30 -1.68 -14.30
CA TYR A 86 -3.03 -2.14 -15.47
C TYR A 86 -3.33 -0.98 -16.43
N LEU A 87 -3.83 0.15 -15.91
CA LEU A 87 -4.09 1.36 -16.68
C LEU A 87 -2.81 1.92 -17.32
N SER A 88 -1.71 1.99 -16.56
CA SER A 88 -0.41 2.44 -17.06
C SER A 88 0.09 1.56 -18.22
N ARG A 89 -0.03 0.23 -18.11
CA ARG A 89 0.32 -0.69 -19.21
C ARG A 89 -0.55 -0.49 -20.45
N ARG A 90 -1.84 -0.18 -20.27
CA ARG A 90 -2.74 0.12 -21.39
C ARG A 90 -2.35 1.43 -22.09
N GLN A 91 -2.07 2.49 -21.32
CA GLN A 91 -1.68 3.78 -21.89
C GLN A 91 -0.38 3.68 -22.68
N LEU A 92 0.63 2.97 -22.17
CA LEU A 92 1.88 2.74 -22.91
C LEU A 92 1.65 2.01 -24.23
N ARG A 93 0.83 0.95 -24.24
CA ARG A 93 0.47 0.24 -25.47
C ARG A 93 -0.24 1.12 -26.50
N THR A 94 -1.08 2.06 -26.05
CA THR A 94 -1.73 3.02 -26.95
C THR A 94 -0.72 3.98 -27.57
N ILE A 95 0.28 4.44 -26.81
CA ILE A 95 1.34 5.32 -27.30
C ILE A 95 2.22 4.60 -28.33
N ASP A 96 2.61 3.35 -28.06
CA ASP A 96 3.42 2.55 -28.99
C ASP A 96 2.70 2.38 -30.33
N ALA A 97 1.38 2.13 -30.31
CA ALA A 97 0.55 2.00 -31.51
C ALA A 97 0.32 3.31 -32.28
N MET A 98 0.67 4.47 -31.71
CA MET A 98 0.61 5.78 -32.39
C MET A 98 1.96 6.17 -33.01
N ASN A 99 3.05 5.55 -32.57
CA ASN A 99 4.41 5.81 -33.05
C ASN A 99 4.85 4.84 -34.16
N GLU A 100 4.05 3.81 -34.44
CA GLU A 100 4.19 2.85 -35.56
C GLU A 100 3.24 3.24 -36.71
#